data_AF-A0A839TUG2-F1
#
_entry.id   AF-A0A839TUG2-F1
#
_cell.length_a   1.000
_cell.length_b   1.000
_cell.length_c   1.000
_cell.angle_alpha   90.00
_cell.angle_beta   90.00
_cell.angle_gamma   90.00
#
_symmetry.space_group_name_H-M   'P 1'
#
loop_
_entity.id
_entity.type
_entity.pdbx_description
1 polymer ?
#
loop_
_entity_poly.entity_id
_entity_poly.type
_entity_poly.pdbx_seq_one_letter_code
_entity_poly.pdbx_strand_id
1 'polypeptide(L)' 'MAFKVLLIDDEPAALEGLELWIDWEELGFEVCGRASNGKEGCI' A
#
# COMPACT_ATOMS: atom_id res chain seq x y z
N MET A 1 14.23 5.76 9.96
CA MET A 1 12.82 5.70 10.39
C MET A 1 12.01 5.55 9.13
N ALA A 2 11.24 4.47 9.01
CA ALA A 2 10.39 4.24 7.84
C ALA A 2 9.01 4.84 8.08
N PHE A 3 8.42 5.44 7.04
CA PHE A 3 7.04 5.92 7.09
C PHE A 3 6.08 4.78 6.73
N LYS A 4 4.98 4.66 7.47
CA LYS A 4 3.95 3.66 7.17
C LYS A 4 3.09 4.12 6.01
N VAL A 5 2.85 3.21 5.06
CA VAL A 5 2.04 3.45 3.86
C VAL A 5 0.86 2.48 3.84
N LEU A 6 -0.32 3.00 3.55
CA LEU A 6 -1.53 2.24 3.30
C LEU A 6 -1.86 2.34 1.81
N LEU A 7 -1.95 1.20 1.14
CA LEU A 7 -2.31 1.14 -0.28
C LEU A 7 -3.83 1.04 -0.42
N ILE A 8 -4.44 1.89 -1.25
CA ILE A 8 -5.90 1.91 -1.43
C ILE A 8 -6.19 1.99 -2.92
N ASP A 9 -6.80 0.94 -3.46
CA ASP A 9 -7.20 0.84 -4.86
C ASP A 9 -8.35 -0.18 -4.98
N ASP A 10 -9.31 0.05 -5.88
CA ASP A 10 -10.45 -0.83 -6.09
C ASP A 10 -10.13 -2.03 -7.01
N GLU A 11 -8.95 -2.03 -7.66
CA GLU A 11 -8.47 -3.14 -8.48
C GLU A 11 -7.41 -3.99 -7.74
N PRO A 12 -7.68 -5.28 -7.47
CA PRO A 12 -6.73 -6.17 -6.77
C PRO A 12 -5.36 -6.28 -7.48
N ALA A 13 -5.37 -6.27 -8.82
CA ALA A 13 -4.14 -6.36 -9.61
C ALA A 13 -3.25 -5.13 -9.45
N ALA A 14 -3.83 -3.94 -9.23
CA ALA A 14 -3.07 -2.73 -8.97
C ALA A 14 -2.40 -2.78 -7.59
N LEU A 15 -3.12 -3.24 -6.56
CA LEU A 15 -2.55 -3.47 -5.22
C LEU A 15 -1.39 -4.47 -5.25
N GLU A 16 -1.56 -5.61 -5.92
CA GLU A 16 -0.48 -6.60 -6.08
C GLU A 16 0.71 -6.01 -6.84
N GLY A 17 0.48 -5.23 -7.90
CA GLY A 17 1.54 -4.53 -8.62
C GLY A 17 2.31 -3.54 -7.74
N LEU A 18 1.61 -2.74 -6.94
CA LEU A 18 2.23 -1.79 -6.02
C LEU A 18 3.06 -2.48 -4.93
N GLU A 19 2.60 -3.62 -4.40
CA GLU A 19 3.34 -4.40 -3.40
C GLU A 19 4.57 -5.09 -4.01
N LEU A 20 4.49 -5.58 -5.26
CA LEU A 20 5.54 -6.40 -5.87
C LEU A 20 6.59 -5.59 -6.65
N TRP A 21 6.22 -4.46 -7.25
CA TRP A 21 7.09 -3.75 -8.20
C TRP A 21 7.84 -2.57 -7.58
N ILE A 22 7.42 -2.09 -6.40
CA ILE A 22 8.04 -0.96 -5.73
C ILE A 22 8.85 -1.48 -4.54
N ASP A 23 10.12 -1.12 -4.48
CA ASP A 23 10.95 -1.35 -3.29
C ASP A 23 10.65 -0.27 -2.24
N TRP A 24 9.61 -0.52 -1.44
CA TRP A 24 9.18 0.40 -0.39
C TRP A 24 10.26 0.62 0.67
N GLU A 25 11.04 -0.41 0.98
CA GLU A 25 12.07 -0.34 2.02
C GLU A 25 13.23 0.57 1.59
N GLU A 26 13.70 0.46 0.33
CA GLU A 26 14.72 1.35 -0.24
C GLU A 26 14.25 2.82 -0.23
N LEU A 27 12.97 3.05 -0.47
CA LEU A 27 12.35 4.38 -0.42
C LEU A 27 12.12 4.90 1.01
N GLY A 28 12.39 4.09 2.04
CA GLY A 28 12.20 4.46 3.44
C GLY A 28 10.73 4.38 3.89
N PHE A 29 9.95 3.49 3.30
CA PHE A 29 8.55 3.22 3.62
C PHE A 29 8.33 1.77 4.03
N GLU A 30 7.24 1.53 4.75
CA GLU A 30 6.76 0.20 5.14
C GLU A 30 5.28 0.12 4.77
N VAL A 31 4.91 -0.82 3.90
CA VAL A 31 3.49 -1.09 3.61
C VAL A 31 2.86 -1.73 4.84
N CYS A 32 1.96 -0.99 5.50
CA CYS A 32 1.32 -1.43 6.73
C CYS A 32 -0.09 -1.99 6.52
N GLY A 33 -0.59 -1.96 5.29
CA GLY A 33 -1.87 -2.55 4.92
C GLY A 33 -2.31 -2.20 3.51
N ARG A 34 -3.44 -2.79 3.13
CA ARG A 34 -4.14 -2.53 1.88
C ARG A 34 -5.65 -2.46 2.11
N ALA A 35 -6.34 -1.65 1.31
CA ALA A 35 -7.79 -1.51 1.34
C ALA A 35 -8.36 -1.48 -0.08
N SER A 36 -9.56 -2.03 -0.26
CA SER A 36 -10.22 -2.08 -1.57
C SER A 36 -11.08 -0.85 -1.87
N ASN A 37 -11.22 0.05 -0.89
CA ASN A 37 -12.00 1.27 -1.01
C ASN A 37 -11.64 2.26 0.11
N GLY A 38 -12.04 3.52 -0.05
CA GLY A 38 -11.75 4.57 0.93
C GLY A 38 -12.37 4.33 2.31
N LYS A 39 -13.50 3.62 2.40
CA LYS A 39 -14.12 3.33 3.71
C LYS A 39 -13.29 2.34 4.52
N GLU A 40 -12.74 1.32 3.88
CA GLU A 40 -11.79 0.37 4.49
C GLU A 40 -10.45 1.02 4.84
N GLY A 41 -10.04 2.07 4.13
CA GLY A 41 -8.78 2.78 4.40
C GLY A 41 -8.86 3.93 5.41
N CYS A 42 -10.07 4.33 5.82
CA CYS A 42 -10.28 5.44 6.77
C CYS A 42 -10.35 4.99 8.25
N ILE A 43 -10.08 3.71 8.55
CA ILE A 43 -10.04 3.14 9.90
C ILE A 43 -8.60 3.09 10.42
#